data_AF-A0A410H6H8-F1
#
_entry.id   AF-A0A410H6H8-F1
#
_cell.length_a   1.000
_cell.length_b   1.000
_cell.length_c   1.000
_cell.angle_alpha   90.00
_cell.angle_beta   90.00
_cell.angle_gamma   90.00
#
_symmetry.space_group_name_H-M   'P 1'
#
loop_
_entity.id
_entity.type
_entity.pdbx_description
1 polymer ?
#
loop_
_entity_poly.entity_id
_entity_poly.type
_entity_poly.pdbx_seq_one_letter_code
_entity_poly.pdbx_strand_id
1 'polypeptide(L)'
;MTESQDAMSGCLYIVATPIGNLKDITLRALEVLEAVDWVAAEDTRHSKKLLQHYGVNKPLISLHDHNELERRDELLARLEKGETGALISDAGTPLISDPGYHLVSLLRDAQVRVEPVPGASAMIAALSAAGMPTNRFTFEGFLPAKKQKRLHTLEALLAEPRTMVFYESPHRLLESLAAFKNVFGSDREMVVAKELTKQFETFVSGGVEAVLSFFEQHPDKVRGEFVLILSGRAVVEVDASALSSEAENLIQILLGQSLPVKQISEIVADVYGLKKKVVYQSVLELKN
;
A
#
# COMPACT_ATOMS: atom_id res chain seq x y z
N MET A 1 -24.27 16.34 43.13
CA MET A 1 -23.45 15.57 42.18
C MET A 1 -23.42 16.40 40.91
N THR A 2 -22.26 16.97 40.64
CA THR A 2 -22.00 17.89 39.54
C THR A 2 -22.18 17.16 38.22
N GLU A 3 -23.17 17.57 37.43
CA GLU A 3 -23.21 17.32 36.00
C GLU A 3 -21.93 17.93 35.42
N SER A 4 -21.00 17.07 34.99
CA SER A 4 -19.87 17.49 34.19
C SER A 4 -20.43 18.02 32.87
N GLN A 5 -20.32 19.34 32.68
CA GLN A 5 -20.39 19.95 31.36
C GLN A 5 -19.26 19.33 30.53
N ASP A 6 -19.55 18.24 29.82
CA ASP A 6 -18.75 17.80 28.69
C ASP A 6 -18.89 18.90 27.63
N ALA A 7 -18.00 19.90 27.72
CA ALA A 7 -17.74 20.78 26.60
C ALA A 7 -17.28 19.86 25.47
N MET A 8 -18.18 19.58 24.53
CA MET A 8 -17.93 18.67 23.41
C MET A 8 -16.68 19.15 22.68
N SER A 9 -15.57 18.45 22.91
CA SER A 9 -14.33 18.72 22.20
C SER A 9 -14.60 18.73 20.70
N GLY A 10 -13.83 19.56 20.01
CA GLY A 10 -13.79 19.67 18.57
C GLY A 10 -13.57 18.35 17.84
N CYS A 11 -13.62 18.41 16.52
CA CYS A 11 -13.37 17.27 15.65
C CYS A 11 -12.34 17.65 14.60
N LEU A 12 -11.35 16.79 14.38
CA LEU A 12 -10.51 16.82 13.19
C LEU A 12 -11.07 15.86 12.15
N TYR A 13 -11.46 16.39 10.99
CA TYR A 13 -11.84 15.59 9.83
C TYR A 13 -10.62 15.30 8.96
N ILE A 14 -10.45 14.05 8.54
CA ILE A 14 -9.40 13.65 7.58
C ILE A 14 -10.05 13.61 6.20
N VAL A 15 -9.78 14.61 5.36
CA VAL A 15 -10.52 14.83 4.12
C VAL A 15 -9.64 14.54 2.91
N ALA A 16 -10.02 13.51 2.15
CA ALA A 16 -9.34 13.19 0.90
C ALA A 16 -9.65 14.23 -0.19
N THR A 17 -8.61 14.65 -0.92
CA THR A 17 -8.68 15.58 -2.05
C THR A 17 -8.52 14.83 -3.38
N PRO A 18 -8.94 15.42 -4.52
CA PRO A 18 -8.70 14.84 -5.84
C PRO A 18 -7.23 14.50 -6.13
N ILE A 19 -6.99 13.47 -6.94
CA ILE A 19 -5.65 13.04 -7.39
C ILE A 19 -5.28 13.46 -8.82
N GLY A 20 -6.11 14.31 -9.44
CA GLY A 20 -5.88 14.80 -10.80
C GLY A 20 -7.13 15.38 -11.47
N ASN A 21 -8.31 14.88 -11.14
CA ASN A 21 -9.58 15.38 -11.65
C ASN A 21 -10.45 15.97 -10.54
N LEU A 22 -10.77 17.26 -10.64
CA LEU A 22 -11.57 17.99 -9.65
C LEU A 22 -12.95 17.35 -9.41
N LYS A 23 -13.48 16.57 -10.35
CA LYS A 23 -14.76 15.88 -10.15
C LYS A 23 -14.70 14.70 -9.16
N ASP A 24 -13.51 14.29 -8.73
CA ASP A 24 -13.33 13.15 -7.81
C ASP A 24 -13.46 13.56 -6.34
N ILE A 25 -13.69 14.84 -6.04
CA ILE A 25 -14.03 15.26 -4.68
C ILE A 25 -15.43 14.75 -4.31
N THR A 26 -15.61 14.30 -3.08
CA THR A 26 -16.93 13.83 -2.63
C THR A 26 -17.79 15.00 -2.16
N LEU A 27 -19.12 14.86 -2.27
CA LEU A 27 -20.06 15.86 -1.73
C LEU A 27 -19.83 16.09 -0.23
N ARG A 28 -19.60 15.01 0.53
CA ARG A 28 -19.32 15.09 1.97
C ARG A 28 -18.00 15.83 2.28
N ALA A 29 -16.98 15.69 1.43
CA ALA A 29 -15.74 16.45 1.58
C ALA A 29 -16.01 17.96 1.47
N LEU A 30 -16.81 18.38 0.48
CA LEU A 30 -17.20 19.78 0.32
C LEU A 30 -18.00 20.29 1.51
N GLU A 31 -19.04 19.56 1.95
CA GLU A 31 -19.85 19.91 3.12
C GLU A 31 -19.00 20.10 4.38
N VAL A 32 -18.05 19.19 4.63
CA VAL A 32 -17.13 19.28 5.77
C VAL A 32 -16.20 20.49 5.64
N LEU A 33 -15.57 20.68 4.47
CA LEU A 33 -14.66 21.80 4.23
C LEU A 33 -15.37 23.17 4.34
N GLU A 34 -16.65 23.24 4.01
CA GLU A 34 -17.49 24.43 4.21
C GLU A 34 -17.89 24.64 5.67
N ALA A 35 -18.02 23.57 6.46
CA ALA A 35 -18.48 23.64 7.85
C ALA A 35 -17.36 23.91 8.87
N VAL A 36 -16.14 23.38 8.65
CA VAL A 36 -15.04 23.49 9.63
C VAL A 36 -14.54 24.93 9.84
N ASP A 37 -13.92 25.20 10.99
CA ASP A 37 -13.38 26.52 11.33
C ASP A 37 -12.05 26.81 10.62
N TRP A 38 -11.27 25.77 10.30
CA TRP A 38 -9.97 25.88 9.64
C TRP A 38 -9.59 24.62 8.86
N VAL A 39 -8.65 24.76 7.94
CA VAL A 39 -8.10 23.67 7.13
C VAL A 39 -6.58 23.64 7.26
N ALA A 40 -6.03 22.51 7.71
CA ALA A 40 -4.61 22.23 7.70
C ALA A 40 -4.22 21.50 6.41
N ALA A 41 -3.14 21.92 5.78
CA ALA A 41 -2.65 21.38 4.51
C ALA A 41 -1.12 21.39 4.43
N GLU A 42 -0.54 20.47 3.65
CA GLU A 42 0.90 20.40 3.40
C GLU A 42 1.41 21.65 2.64
N ASP A 43 0.91 21.90 1.43
CA ASP A 43 1.13 23.16 0.72
C ASP A 43 -0.14 24.00 0.66
N THR A 44 -0.18 25.04 1.50
CA THR A 44 -1.30 25.99 1.54
C THR A 44 -1.47 26.75 0.21
N ARG A 45 -0.43 26.89 -0.62
CA ARG A 45 -0.53 27.53 -1.94
C ARG A 45 -1.24 26.62 -2.94
N HIS A 46 -0.98 25.32 -2.88
CA HIS A 46 -1.67 24.32 -3.69
C HIS A 46 -3.14 24.24 -3.26
N SER A 47 -3.36 23.98 -1.97
CA SER A 47 -4.67 23.82 -1.37
C SER A 47 -5.56 25.05 -1.52
N LYS A 48 -5.00 26.27 -1.49
CA LYS A 48 -5.78 27.49 -1.73
C LYS A 48 -6.44 27.51 -3.11
N LYS A 49 -5.76 27.03 -4.16
CA LYS A 49 -6.33 26.98 -5.53
C LYS A 49 -7.48 25.96 -5.60
N LEU A 50 -7.30 24.81 -4.94
CA LEU A 50 -8.32 23.77 -4.84
C LEU A 50 -9.58 24.31 -4.14
N LEU A 51 -9.43 24.89 -2.95
CA LEU A 51 -10.56 25.45 -2.20
C LEU A 51 -11.26 26.58 -2.96
N GLN A 52 -10.49 27.47 -3.62
CA GLN A 52 -11.04 28.52 -4.47
C GLN A 52 -11.90 27.98 -5.62
N HIS A 53 -11.51 26.85 -6.23
CA HIS A 53 -12.29 26.24 -7.31
C HIS A 53 -13.70 25.83 -6.83
N TYR A 54 -13.82 25.35 -5.59
CA TYR A 54 -15.11 24.96 -5.00
C TYR A 54 -15.82 26.09 -4.24
N GLY A 55 -15.27 27.31 -4.24
CA GLY A 55 -15.86 28.42 -3.49
C GLY A 55 -15.71 28.31 -1.97
N VAL A 56 -14.83 27.44 -1.47
CA VAL A 56 -14.55 27.28 -0.04
C VAL A 56 -13.55 28.33 0.40
N ASN A 57 -13.93 29.15 1.39
CA ASN A 57 -13.07 30.18 1.97
C ASN A 57 -12.86 29.92 3.47
N LYS A 58 -11.73 29.29 3.81
CA LYS A 58 -11.37 28.94 5.20
C LYS A 58 -9.95 29.39 5.54
N PRO A 59 -9.67 29.70 6.81
CA PRO A 59 -8.31 29.87 7.30
C PRO A 59 -7.47 28.62 7.00
N LEU A 60 -6.35 28.80 6.29
CA LEU A 60 -5.39 27.75 5.97
C LEU A 60 -4.23 27.75 6.97
N ILE A 61 -3.86 26.56 7.44
CA ILE A 61 -2.73 26.32 8.33
C ILE A 61 -1.77 25.37 7.63
N SER A 62 -0.48 25.71 7.58
CA SER A 62 0.52 24.82 6.97
C SER A 62 0.95 23.74 7.95
N LEU A 63 0.80 22.47 7.56
CA LEU A 63 1.21 21.30 8.32
C LEU A 63 1.98 20.33 7.41
N HIS A 64 3.28 20.25 7.58
CA HIS A 64 4.18 19.39 6.80
C HIS A 64 5.19 18.71 7.74
N ASP A 65 5.89 17.65 7.28
CA ASP A 65 6.78 16.83 8.12
C ASP A 65 7.74 17.65 9.01
N HIS A 66 8.29 18.75 8.49
CA HIS A 66 9.24 19.58 9.24
C HIS A 66 8.64 20.40 10.40
N ASN A 67 7.34 20.69 10.39
CA ASN A 67 6.70 21.54 11.41
C ASN A 67 5.60 20.81 12.19
N GLU A 68 5.28 19.56 11.83
CA GLU A 68 4.15 18.83 12.40
C GLU A 68 4.25 18.71 13.93
N LEU A 69 5.45 18.43 14.45
CA LEU A 69 5.68 18.30 15.89
C LEU A 69 5.44 19.59 16.67
N GLU A 70 5.69 20.75 16.06
CA GLU A 70 5.44 22.06 16.67
C GLU A 70 3.97 22.46 16.57
N ARG A 71 3.37 22.24 15.39
CA ARG A 71 1.99 22.65 15.09
C ARG A 71 0.93 21.78 15.75
N ARG A 72 1.23 20.50 16.02
CA ARG A 72 0.22 19.57 16.57
C ARG A 72 -0.33 20.02 17.92
N ASP A 73 0.49 20.63 18.76
CA ASP A 73 0.08 21.09 20.11
C ASP A 73 -0.83 22.32 20.01
N GLU A 74 -0.55 23.23 19.06
CA GLU A 74 -1.43 24.35 18.73
C GLU A 74 -2.81 23.86 18.25
N LEU A 75 -2.83 22.89 17.35
CA LEU A 75 -4.07 22.34 16.78
C LEU A 75 -4.87 21.57 17.82
N LEU A 76 -4.22 20.79 18.67
CA LEU A 76 -4.86 20.13 19.82
C LEU A 76 -5.58 21.17 20.70
N ALA A 77 -4.88 22.23 21.11
CA ALA A 77 -5.44 23.25 21.98
C ALA A 77 -6.65 23.99 21.36
N ARG A 78 -6.72 24.09 20.02
CA ARG A 78 -7.90 24.63 19.31
C ARG A 78 -9.07 23.66 19.35
N LEU A 79 -8.82 22.39 19.08
CA LEU A 79 -9.85 21.34 19.12
C LEU A 79 -10.40 21.16 20.55
N GLU A 80 -9.57 21.24 21.59
CA GLU A 80 -10.02 21.21 22.99
C GLU A 80 -10.93 22.40 23.36
N LYS A 81 -10.82 23.53 22.66
CA LYS A 81 -11.72 24.68 22.80
C LYS A 81 -13.04 24.54 22.04
N GLY A 82 -13.25 23.42 21.36
CA GLY A 82 -14.47 23.12 20.61
C GLY A 82 -14.42 23.51 19.13
N GLU A 83 -13.28 24.03 18.62
CA GLU A 83 -13.14 24.30 17.18
C GLU A 83 -13.15 23.00 16.37
N THR A 84 -13.56 23.08 15.12
CA THR A 84 -13.51 21.98 14.16
C THR A 84 -12.50 22.26 13.06
N GLY A 85 -11.73 21.25 12.67
CA GLY A 85 -10.70 21.38 11.66
C GLY A 85 -10.78 20.29 10.60
N ALA A 86 -10.26 20.54 9.41
CA ALA A 86 -9.99 19.51 8.42
C ALA A 86 -8.49 19.40 8.14
N LEU A 87 -7.97 18.19 8.05
CA LEU A 87 -6.66 17.89 7.46
C LEU A 87 -6.88 17.42 6.03
N ILE A 88 -6.22 18.09 5.08
CA ILE A 88 -6.16 17.70 3.66
C ILE A 88 -4.71 17.49 3.25
N SER A 89 -4.49 16.67 2.23
CA SER A 89 -3.21 16.61 1.52
C SER A 89 -3.34 17.26 0.14
N ASP A 90 -2.21 17.52 -0.49
CA ASP A 90 -2.18 18.13 -1.83
C ASP A 90 -2.91 17.26 -2.86
N ALA A 91 -2.86 15.93 -2.70
CA ALA A 91 -3.61 15.00 -3.52
C ALA A 91 -3.91 13.69 -2.77
N GLY A 92 -5.17 13.23 -2.83
CA GLY A 92 -5.56 11.93 -2.32
C GLY A 92 -5.90 11.94 -0.83
N THR A 93 -5.63 10.83 -0.15
CA THR A 93 -6.02 10.62 1.24
C THR A 93 -4.87 11.02 2.18
N PRO A 94 -5.07 11.98 3.10
CA PRO A 94 -4.04 12.38 4.05
C PRO A 94 -3.49 11.18 4.86
N LEU A 95 -2.26 11.33 5.38
CA LEU A 95 -1.48 10.32 6.10
C LEU A 95 -0.94 9.16 5.23
N ILE A 96 -1.39 9.00 3.98
CA ILE A 96 -0.91 7.92 3.10
C ILE A 96 0.24 8.43 2.23
N SER A 97 1.46 8.28 2.76
CA SER A 97 2.66 8.95 2.20
C SER A 97 2.63 10.48 2.27
N ASP A 98 1.83 11.02 3.19
CA ASP A 98 1.60 12.43 3.47
C ASP A 98 1.77 12.71 4.99
N PRO A 99 2.02 13.96 5.43
CA PRO A 99 2.09 14.34 6.85
C PRO A 99 0.75 14.15 7.60
N GLY A 100 0.81 14.20 8.93
CA GLY A 100 -0.38 14.20 9.81
C GLY A 100 -0.48 13.02 10.77
N TYR A 101 0.45 12.05 10.67
CA TYR A 101 0.51 10.90 11.57
C TYR A 101 0.68 11.32 13.04
N HIS A 102 1.62 12.22 13.33
CA HIS A 102 1.90 12.65 14.70
C HIS A 102 0.76 13.49 15.28
N LEU A 103 0.09 14.29 14.46
CA LEU A 103 -1.12 15.01 14.86
C LEU A 103 -2.23 14.01 15.24
N VAL A 104 -2.59 13.08 14.35
CA VAL A 104 -3.67 12.13 14.61
C VAL A 104 -3.37 11.23 15.80
N SER A 105 -2.12 10.79 15.97
CA SER A 105 -1.70 10.02 17.15
C SER A 105 -1.94 10.81 18.44
N LEU A 106 -1.47 12.07 18.49
CA LEU A 106 -1.64 12.94 19.65
C LEU A 106 -3.13 13.17 19.97
N LEU A 107 -3.96 13.44 18.96
CA LEU A 107 -5.39 13.66 19.16
C LEU A 107 -6.10 12.41 19.69
N ARG A 108 -5.69 11.23 19.22
CA ARG A 108 -6.23 9.96 19.72
C ARG A 108 -5.84 9.70 21.17
N ASP A 109 -4.59 9.99 21.54
CA ASP A 109 -4.12 9.88 22.93
C ASP A 109 -4.87 10.85 23.86
N ALA A 110 -5.17 12.05 23.37
CA ALA A 110 -5.97 13.06 24.06
C ALA A 110 -7.50 12.83 24.00
N GLN A 111 -7.94 11.72 23.40
CA GLN A 111 -9.37 11.39 23.22
C GLN A 111 -10.18 12.44 22.44
N VAL A 112 -9.52 13.27 21.63
CA VAL A 112 -10.16 14.19 20.70
C VAL A 112 -10.71 13.41 19.50
N ARG A 113 -11.87 13.84 18.99
CA ARG A 113 -12.53 13.16 17.86
C ARG A 113 -11.73 13.35 16.58
N VAL A 114 -11.49 12.23 15.89
CA VAL A 114 -10.88 12.19 14.56
C VAL A 114 -11.79 11.37 13.64
N GLU A 115 -12.30 12.00 12.59
CA GLU A 115 -13.29 11.39 11.69
C GLU A 115 -12.79 11.33 10.25
N PRO A 116 -12.66 10.14 9.64
CA PRO A 116 -12.26 10.03 8.24
C PRO A 116 -13.41 10.39 7.28
N VAL A 117 -13.08 11.14 6.24
CA VAL A 117 -13.93 11.38 5.06
C VAL A 117 -13.36 10.60 3.88
N PRO A 118 -13.99 9.46 3.50
CA PRO A 118 -13.57 8.67 2.36
C PRO A 118 -13.54 9.50 1.07
N GLY A 119 -12.58 9.19 0.21
CA GLY A 119 -12.42 9.82 -1.10
C GLY A 119 -11.29 9.18 -1.90
N ALA A 120 -10.67 9.96 -2.78
CA ALA A 120 -9.69 9.46 -3.73
C ALA A 120 -8.42 8.92 -3.06
N SER A 121 -7.91 7.81 -3.60
CA SER A 121 -6.64 7.20 -3.25
C SER A 121 -6.00 6.64 -4.52
N ALA A 122 -4.82 7.14 -4.89
CA ALA A 122 -4.13 6.74 -6.11
C ALA A 122 -3.80 5.24 -6.11
N MET A 123 -3.32 4.70 -4.99
CA MET A 123 -3.10 3.26 -4.82
C MET A 123 -4.36 2.43 -5.10
N ILE A 124 -5.49 2.78 -4.48
CA ILE A 124 -6.73 2.00 -4.61
C ILE A 124 -7.31 2.12 -6.01
N ALA A 125 -7.28 3.32 -6.60
CA ALA A 125 -7.67 3.54 -7.99
C ALA A 125 -6.84 2.68 -8.94
N ALA A 126 -5.51 2.68 -8.79
CA ALA A 126 -4.59 1.89 -9.61
C ALA A 126 -4.88 0.38 -9.48
N LEU A 127 -4.96 -0.13 -8.24
CA LEU A 127 -5.22 -1.55 -7.97
C LEU A 127 -6.54 -2.02 -8.58
N SER A 128 -7.59 -1.19 -8.50
CA SER A 128 -8.92 -1.52 -9.02
C SER A 128 -8.96 -1.75 -10.52
N ALA A 129 -8.02 -1.16 -11.27
CA ALA A 129 -7.89 -1.26 -12.72
C ALA A 129 -6.72 -2.14 -13.18
N ALA A 130 -5.90 -2.65 -12.27
CA ALA A 130 -4.65 -3.34 -12.60
C ALA A 130 -4.81 -4.80 -13.09
N GLY A 131 -5.97 -5.42 -12.85
CA GLY A 131 -6.17 -6.84 -13.19
C GLY A 131 -5.31 -7.82 -12.37
N MET A 132 -4.84 -7.40 -11.19
CA MET A 132 -4.04 -8.23 -10.27
C MET A 132 -4.86 -8.69 -9.05
N PRO A 133 -4.40 -9.72 -8.29
CA PRO A 133 -5.05 -10.11 -7.05
C PRO A 133 -5.12 -8.96 -6.03
N THR A 134 -6.31 -8.66 -5.53
CA THR A 134 -6.59 -7.56 -4.59
C THR A 134 -7.17 -8.03 -3.25
N ASN A 135 -7.32 -9.35 -3.05
CA ASN A 135 -7.79 -9.93 -1.78
C ASN A 135 -6.85 -9.63 -0.61
N ARG A 136 -5.53 -9.60 -0.87
CA ARG A 136 -4.49 -9.16 0.05
C ARG A 136 -3.40 -8.46 -0.76
N PHE A 137 -2.98 -7.28 -0.33
CA PHE A 137 -1.89 -6.52 -0.93
C PHE A 137 -1.04 -5.84 0.16
N THR A 138 0.14 -5.34 -0.23
CA THR A 138 0.95 -4.43 0.59
C THR A 138 1.09 -3.09 -0.10
N PHE A 139 1.29 -2.05 0.71
CA PHE A 139 1.67 -0.73 0.25
C PHE A 139 3.05 -0.40 0.81
N GLU A 140 4.00 -0.17 -0.07
CA GLU A 140 5.41 0.06 0.27
C GLU A 140 5.80 1.55 0.13
N GLY A 141 4.85 2.41 -0.27
CA GLY A 141 5.09 3.83 -0.48
C GLY A 141 6.16 4.11 -1.54
N PHE A 142 7.01 5.09 -1.28
CA PHE A 142 8.14 5.45 -2.15
C PHE A 142 9.40 4.66 -1.80
N LEU A 143 10.06 4.09 -2.82
CA LEU A 143 11.36 3.45 -2.62
C LEU A 143 12.45 4.46 -2.23
N PRO A 144 13.48 4.02 -1.46
CA PRO A 144 14.63 4.87 -1.16
C PRO A 144 15.32 5.42 -2.42
N ALA A 145 15.69 6.69 -2.40
CA ALA A 145 16.38 7.33 -3.52
C ALA A 145 17.78 6.72 -3.77
N LYS A 146 18.49 6.31 -2.72
CA LYS A 146 19.85 5.76 -2.82
C LYS A 146 19.82 4.32 -3.35
N LYS A 147 20.56 4.06 -4.43
CA LYS A 147 20.60 2.76 -5.13
C LYS A 147 20.74 1.54 -4.21
N GLN A 148 21.75 1.49 -3.32
CA GLN A 148 21.91 0.32 -2.44
C GLN A 148 20.74 0.13 -1.47
N LYS A 149 20.20 1.23 -0.90
CA LYS A 149 19.04 1.14 0.00
C LYS A 149 17.79 0.67 -0.74
N ARG A 150 17.60 1.12 -1.99
CA ARG A 150 16.51 0.67 -2.86
C ARG A 150 16.59 -0.83 -3.11
N LEU A 151 17.75 -1.32 -3.56
CA LEU A 151 17.96 -2.75 -3.80
C LEU A 151 17.71 -3.58 -2.54
N HIS A 152 18.27 -3.17 -1.41
CA HIS A 152 18.07 -3.88 -0.14
C HIS A 152 16.60 -3.92 0.30
N THR A 153 15.85 -2.84 0.08
CA THR A 153 14.41 -2.79 0.36
C THR A 153 13.64 -3.77 -0.53
N LEU A 154 13.97 -3.83 -1.82
CA LEU A 154 13.33 -4.76 -2.76
C LEU A 154 13.70 -6.22 -2.49
N GLU A 155 14.95 -6.50 -2.12
CA GLU A 155 15.42 -7.85 -1.77
C GLU A 155 14.65 -8.42 -0.57
N ALA A 156 14.31 -7.59 0.41
CA ALA A 156 13.49 -7.99 1.55
C ALA A 156 12.07 -8.43 1.15
N LEU A 157 11.60 -8.04 -0.03
CA LEU A 157 10.27 -8.34 -0.56
C LEU A 157 10.25 -9.54 -1.54
N LEU A 158 11.39 -10.19 -1.79
CA LEU A 158 11.48 -11.32 -2.74
C LEU A 158 10.51 -12.48 -2.45
N ALA A 159 10.23 -12.71 -1.17
CA ALA A 159 9.36 -13.78 -0.72
C ALA A 159 7.89 -13.34 -0.54
N GLU A 160 7.56 -12.06 -0.73
CA GLU A 160 6.22 -11.53 -0.48
C GLU A 160 5.19 -12.14 -1.46
N PRO A 161 4.20 -12.93 -0.98
CA PRO A 161 3.22 -13.57 -1.87
C PRO A 161 2.07 -12.63 -2.30
N ARG A 162 1.90 -11.48 -1.65
CA ARG A 162 0.83 -10.52 -1.96
C ARG A 162 1.23 -9.58 -3.09
N THR A 163 0.24 -9.04 -3.78
CA THR A 163 0.43 -7.90 -4.68
C THR A 163 1.05 -6.73 -3.89
N MET A 164 2.08 -6.09 -4.43
CA MET A 164 2.78 -4.97 -3.78
C MET A 164 2.57 -3.69 -4.57
N VAL A 165 2.25 -2.59 -3.89
CA VAL A 165 2.03 -1.27 -4.51
C VAL A 165 3.08 -0.27 -4.05
N PHE A 166 3.62 0.47 -5.00
CA PHE A 166 4.63 1.50 -4.80
C PHE A 166 4.20 2.80 -5.48
N TYR A 167 4.65 3.93 -4.93
CA TYR A 167 4.63 5.21 -5.63
C TYR A 167 6.03 5.51 -6.18
N GLU A 168 6.10 6.20 -7.31
CA GLU A 168 7.38 6.64 -7.86
C GLU A 168 7.30 7.98 -8.58
N SER A 169 8.39 8.74 -8.49
CA SER A 169 8.56 10.00 -9.18
C SER A 169 9.07 9.77 -10.62
N PRO A 170 8.76 10.67 -11.57
CA PRO A 170 9.15 10.49 -12.97
C PRO A 170 10.67 10.39 -13.13
N HIS A 171 11.42 11.16 -12.34
CA HIS A 171 12.88 11.21 -12.40
C HIS A 171 13.56 9.91 -11.95
N ARG A 172 12.85 9.04 -11.22
CA ARG A 172 13.39 7.78 -10.70
C ARG A 172 12.77 6.54 -11.33
N LEU A 173 11.72 6.69 -12.15
CA LEU A 173 10.96 5.57 -12.71
C LEU A 173 11.86 4.52 -13.37
N LEU A 174 12.71 4.93 -14.32
CA LEU A 174 13.59 4.00 -15.06
C LEU A 174 14.59 3.30 -14.13
N GLU A 175 15.16 4.02 -13.16
CA GLU A 175 16.09 3.43 -12.20
C GLU A 175 15.41 2.42 -11.25
N SER A 176 14.15 2.69 -10.88
CA SER A 176 13.36 1.80 -10.05
C SER A 176 12.93 0.56 -10.83
N LEU A 177 12.43 0.71 -12.06
CA LEU A 177 12.10 -0.42 -12.95
C LEU A 177 13.32 -1.31 -13.23
N ALA A 178 14.51 -0.73 -13.44
CA ALA A 178 15.75 -1.48 -13.56
C ALA A 178 16.10 -2.23 -12.27
N ALA A 179 15.82 -1.66 -11.09
CA ALA A 179 16.01 -2.33 -9.81
C ALA A 179 14.99 -3.46 -9.60
N PHE A 180 13.72 -3.27 -9.98
CA PHE A 180 12.72 -4.33 -9.99
C PHE A 180 13.17 -5.51 -10.88
N LYS A 181 13.67 -5.23 -12.09
CA LYS A 181 14.17 -6.27 -13.01
C LYS A 181 15.34 -7.04 -12.38
N ASN A 182 16.27 -6.31 -11.76
CA ASN A 182 17.45 -6.90 -11.12
C ASN A 182 17.07 -7.87 -10.00
N VAL A 183 16.12 -7.47 -9.13
CA VAL A 183 15.76 -8.23 -7.94
C VAL A 183 14.75 -9.33 -8.25
N PHE A 184 13.64 -9.01 -8.93
CA PHE A 184 12.53 -9.95 -9.12
C PHE A 184 12.58 -10.75 -10.42
N GLY A 185 13.50 -10.42 -11.33
CA GLY A 185 13.63 -11.02 -12.66
C GLY A 185 12.79 -10.30 -13.73
N SER A 186 13.02 -10.67 -14.99
CA SER A 186 12.39 -10.05 -16.17
C SER A 186 10.89 -10.31 -16.28
N ASP A 187 10.45 -11.53 -15.94
CA ASP A 187 9.09 -12.02 -16.22
C ASP A 187 8.11 -11.78 -15.07
N ARG A 188 8.57 -11.13 -14.00
CA ARG A 188 7.68 -10.79 -12.89
C ARG A 188 6.58 -9.87 -13.42
N GLU A 189 5.31 -10.25 -13.28
CA GLU A 189 4.21 -9.41 -13.76
C GLU A 189 4.14 -8.09 -12.97
N MET A 190 4.04 -6.98 -13.71
CA MET A 190 3.94 -5.62 -13.20
C MET A 190 2.90 -4.82 -14.00
N VAL A 191 2.23 -3.89 -13.33
CA VAL A 191 1.44 -2.83 -13.95
C VAL A 191 1.95 -1.48 -13.45
N VAL A 192 2.18 -0.54 -14.36
CA VAL A 192 2.47 0.86 -14.05
C VAL A 192 1.30 1.71 -14.50
N ALA A 193 0.61 2.31 -13.54
CA ALA A 193 -0.43 3.29 -13.76
C ALA A 193 0.16 4.70 -13.73
N LYS A 194 -0.10 5.49 -14.76
CA LYS A 194 0.45 6.83 -14.95
C LYS A 194 -0.68 7.83 -15.04
N GLU A 195 -0.52 8.98 -14.37
CA GLU A 195 -1.43 10.14 -14.48
C GLU A 195 -2.90 9.77 -14.25
N LEU A 196 -3.17 8.97 -13.22
CA LEU A 196 -4.51 8.54 -12.84
C LEU A 196 -5.48 9.71 -12.74
N THR A 197 -6.68 9.53 -13.28
CA THR A 197 -7.80 10.47 -13.38
C THR A 197 -7.57 11.66 -14.33
N LYS A 198 -6.35 11.85 -14.87
CA LYS A 198 -6.00 12.98 -15.75
C LYS A 198 -6.22 12.62 -17.23
N GLN A 199 -6.08 13.62 -18.11
CA GLN A 199 -6.30 13.46 -19.56
C GLN A 199 -5.44 12.38 -20.22
N PHE A 200 -4.21 12.17 -19.72
CA PHE A 200 -3.25 11.21 -20.28
C PHE A 200 -3.04 10.01 -19.36
N GLU A 201 -4.10 9.56 -18.69
CA GLU A 201 -4.10 8.32 -17.92
C GLU A 201 -3.65 7.15 -18.81
N THR A 202 -2.74 6.32 -18.30
CA THR A 202 -2.22 5.17 -19.05
C THR A 202 -1.84 4.05 -18.09
N PHE A 203 -2.19 2.82 -18.47
CA PHE A 203 -1.71 1.60 -17.81
C PHE A 203 -0.76 0.87 -18.75
N VAL A 204 0.40 0.49 -18.24
CA VAL A 204 1.40 -0.32 -18.95
C VAL A 204 1.61 -1.61 -18.16
N SER A 205 1.36 -2.75 -18.78
CA SER A 205 1.35 -4.06 -18.09
C SER A 205 2.19 -5.10 -18.81
N GLY A 206 2.73 -6.05 -18.05
CA GLY A 206 3.45 -7.23 -18.53
C GLY A 206 4.60 -7.59 -17.58
N GLY A 207 5.52 -8.44 -18.02
CA GLY A 207 6.77 -8.67 -17.30
C GLY A 207 7.54 -7.36 -17.07
N VAL A 208 8.23 -7.24 -15.92
CA VAL A 208 9.02 -6.06 -15.55
C VAL A 208 9.94 -5.59 -16.69
N GLU A 209 10.56 -6.51 -17.45
CA GLU A 209 11.39 -6.14 -18.60
C GLU A 209 10.60 -5.44 -19.71
N ALA A 210 9.42 -5.94 -20.07
CA ALA A 210 8.58 -5.35 -21.09
C ALA A 210 8.10 -3.95 -20.67
N VAL A 211 7.73 -3.78 -19.41
CA VAL A 211 7.34 -2.47 -18.84
C VAL A 211 8.52 -1.49 -18.86
N LEU A 212 9.71 -1.92 -18.45
CA LEU A 212 10.92 -1.11 -18.52
C LEU A 212 11.22 -0.67 -19.95
N SER A 213 11.26 -1.62 -20.89
CA SER A 213 11.53 -1.33 -22.31
C SER A 213 10.51 -0.37 -22.92
N PHE A 214 9.24 -0.45 -22.52
CA PHE A 214 8.22 0.51 -22.96
C PHE A 214 8.60 1.95 -22.58
N PHE A 215 9.00 2.19 -21.33
CA PHE A 215 9.36 3.54 -20.87
C PHE A 215 10.71 4.01 -21.40
N GLU A 216 11.67 3.10 -21.66
CA GLU A 216 12.93 3.43 -22.34
C GLU A 216 12.68 3.88 -23.79
N GLN A 217 11.72 3.26 -24.48
CA GLN A 217 11.35 3.61 -25.86
C GLN A 217 10.46 4.84 -25.97
N HIS A 218 9.80 5.24 -24.87
CA HIS A 218 8.89 6.38 -24.81
C HIS A 218 9.28 7.39 -23.71
N PRO A 219 10.44 8.06 -23.83
CA PRO A 219 10.93 8.99 -22.82
C PRO A 219 9.97 10.16 -22.56
N ASP A 220 9.16 10.56 -23.53
CA ASP A 220 8.11 11.58 -23.41
C ASP A 220 6.97 11.16 -22.45
N LYS A 221 6.85 9.86 -22.17
CA LYS A 221 5.90 9.30 -21.21
C LYS A 221 6.47 9.20 -19.79
N VAL A 222 7.76 9.44 -19.58
CA VAL A 222 8.41 9.42 -18.24
C VAL A 222 8.25 10.79 -17.56
N ARG A 223 6.98 11.19 -17.33
CA ARG A 223 6.59 12.44 -16.68
C ARG A 223 5.26 12.29 -15.96
N GLY A 224 5.00 13.17 -14.99
CA GLY A 224 3.81 13.09 -14.16
C GLY A 224 4.01 12.10 -13.01
N GLU A 225 2.92 11.51 -12.53
CA GLU A 225 2.90 10.64 -11.34
C GLU A 225 2.67 9.17 -11.71
N PHE A 226 3.29 8.27 -10.94
CA PHE A 226 3.26 6.83 -11.19
C PHE A 226 2.88 6.04 -9.94
N VAL A 227 2.00 5.05 -10.14
CA VAL A 227 1.75 3.96 -9.20
C VAL A 227 2.24 2.67 -9.86
N LEU A 228 3.13 1.94 -9.20
CA LEU A 228 3.64 0.66 -9.67
C LEU A 228 3.02 -0.45 -8.84
N ILE A 229 2.57 -1.50 -9.52
CA ILE A 229 1.90 -2.65 -8.91
C ILE A 229 2.67 -3.88 -9.37
N LEU A 230 3.29 -4.58 -8.43
CA LEU A 230 4.06 -5.79 -8.68
C LEU A 230 3.28 -7.01 -8.20
N SER A 231 3.22 -8.05 -9.02
CA SER A 231 2.68 -9.33 -8.60
C SER A 231 3.49 -9.92 -7.44
N GLY A 232 2.80 -10.47 -6.46
CA GLY A 232 3.43 -11.24 -5.38
C GLY A 232 4.08 -12.51 -5.91
N ARG A 233 5.04 -13.08 -5.16
CA ARG A 233 5.64 -14.40 -5.45
C ARG A 233 4.53 -15.40 -5.69
N ALA A 234 4.53 -15.99 -6.89
CA ALA A 234 3.66 -17.12 -7.19
C ALA A 234 3.85 -18.13 -6.07
N VAL A 235 2.79 -18.36 -5.31
CA VAL A 235 2.73 -19.49 -4.42
C VAL A 235 2.69 -20.67 -5.37
N VAL A 236 3.83 -21.34 -5.53
CA VAL A 236 3.81 -22.69 -6.03
C VAL A 236 2.97 -23.41 -5.00
N GLU A 237 1.71 -23.68 -5.33
CA GLU A 237 0.99 -24.75 -4.66
C GLU A 237 1.88 -25.95 -4.90
N VAL A 238 2.68 -26.30 -3.90
CA VAL A 238 3.26 -27.63 -3.82
C VAL A 238 2.01 -28.46 -3.81
N ASP A 239 1.74 -29.10 -4.94
CA ASP A 239 0.61 -29.98 -5.08
C ASP A 239 0.75 -30.97 -3.93
N ALA A 240 -0.05 -30.80 -2.88
CA ALA A 240 0.08 -31.64 -1.69
C ALA A 240 -0.28 -33.10 -2.02
N SER A 241 -0.65 -33.38 -3.28
CA SER A 241 -0.81 -34.69 -3.89
C SER A 241 0.46 -35.27 -4.53
N ALA A 242 1.47 -34.46 -4.85
CA ALA A 242 2.74 -34.91 -5.41
C ALA A 242 3.85 -34.83 -4.35
N LEU A 243 4.47 -35.97 -4.05
CA LEU A 243 5.67 -36.01 -3.20
C LEU A 243 6.83 -35.30 -3.90
N SER A 244 7.62 -34.55 -3.14
CA SER A 244 8.90 -34.08 -3.66
C SER A 244 9.88 -35.26 -3.78
N SER A 245 10.88 -35.13 -4.66
CA SER A 245 11.95 -36.12 -4.84
C SER A 245 12.66 -36.49 -3.52
N GLU A 246 12.76 -35.53 -2.61
CA GLU A 246 13.38 -35.70 -1.29
C GLU A 246 12.48 -36.54 -0.37
N ALA A 247 11.16 -36.33 -0.42
CA ALA A 247 10.21 -37.09 0.36
C ALA A 247 10.13 -38.56 -0.11
N GLU A 248 10.18 -38.81 -1.42
CA GLU A 248 10.27 -40.18 -1.97
C GLU A 248 11.55 -40.90 -1.55
N ASN A 249 12.70 -40.19 -1.58
CA ASN A 249 13.97 -40.75 -1.14
C ASN A 249 13.95 -41.12 0.36
N LEU A 250 13.35 -40.28 1.21
CA LEU A 250 13.18 -40.59 2.62
C LEU A 250 12.28 -41.81 2.83
N ILE A 251 11.19 -41.94 2.07
CA ILE A 251 10.32 -43.13 2.11
C ILE A 251 11.12 -44.40 1.78
N GLN A 252 11.94 -44.38 0.72
CA GLN A 252 12.79 -45.52 0.32
C GLN A 252 13.81 -45.91 1.40
N ILE A 253 14.47 -44.93 2.02
CA ILE A 253 15.42 -45.19 3.13
C ILE A 253 14.71 -45.85 4.31
N LEU A 254 13.54 -45.34 4.70
CA LEU A 254 12.79 -45.86 5.85
C LEU A 254 12.15 -47.23 5.57
N LEU A 255 11.75 -47.50 4.32
CA LEU A 255 11.34 -48.84 3.86
C LEU A 255 12.51 -49.83 3.94
N GLY A 256 13.71 -49.41 3.51
CA GLY A 256 14.93 -50.21 3.61
C GLY A 256 15.32 -50.56 5.05
N GLN A 257 14.92 -49.75 6.02
CA GLN A 257 15.09 -50.01 7.46
C GLN A 257 13.97 -50.86 8.07
N SER A 258 13.03 -51.37 7.26
CA SER A 258 11.90 -52.21 7.70
C SER A 258 10.96 -51.55 8.71
N LEU A 259 10.83 -50.21 8.69
CA LEU A 259 9.84 -49.52 9.52
C LEU A 259 8.40 -49.84 9.07
N PRO A 260 7.42 -49.87 10.00
CA PRO A 260 6.01 -49.99 9.64
C PRO A 260 5.52 -48.83 8.75
N VAL A 261 4.72 -49.14 7.72
CA VAL A 261 4.14 -48.15 6.78
C VAL A 261 3.48 -46.97 7.49
N LYS A 262 2.77 -47.23 8.58
CA LYS A 262 2.13 -46.20 9.40
C LYS A 262 3.15 -45.21 9.98
N GLN A 263 4.26 -45.73 10.51
CA GLN A 263 5.33 -44.91 11.09
C GLN A 263 6.08 -44.11 10.03
N ILE A 264 6.34 -44.72 8.87
CA ILE A 264 6.95 -44.02 7.71
C ILE A 264 6.04 -42.86 7.27
N SER A 265 4.75 -43.11 7.16
CA SER A 265 3.76 -42.11 6.73
C SER A 265 3.65 -40.94 7.70
N GLU A 266 3.77 -41.19 9.00
CA GLU A 266 3.78 -40.16 10.04
C GLU A 266 5.06 -39.32 9.98
N ILE A 267 6.23 -39.96 9.93
CA ILE A 267 7.53 -39.26 9.87
C ILE A 267 7.62 -38.35 8.65
N VAL A 268 7.29 -38.88 7.46
CA VAL A 268 7.44 -38.12 6.20
C VAL A 268 6.39 -37.01 6.10
N ALA A 269 5.17 -37.22 6.59
CA ALA A 269 4.16 -36.16 6.64
C ALA A 269 4.58 -35.02 7.56
N ASP A 270 5.14 -35.33 8.72
CA ASP A 270 5.55 -34.33 9.70
C ASP A 270 6.81 -33.55 9.24
N VAL A 271 7.77 -34.22 8.60
CA VAL A 271 9.01 -33.58 8.09
C VAL A 271 8.74 -32.62 6.93
N TYR A 272 7.83 -32.97 6.03
CA TYR A 272 7.58 -32.21 4.80
C TYR A 272 6.26 -31.42 4.80
N GLY A 273 5.51 -31.45 5.90
CA GLY A 273 4.21 -30.75 6.00
C GLY A 273 3.14 -31.29 5.06
N LEU A 274 3.21 -32.58 4.71
CA LEU A 274 2.32 -33.22 3.73
C LEU A 274 1.09 -33.86 4.41
N LYS A 275 0.01 -34.06 3.65
CA LYS A 275 -1.16 -34.79 4.14
C LYS A 275 -0.81 -36.26 4.32
N LYS A 276 -0.96 -36.80 5.54
CA LYS A 276 -0.70 -38.22 5.88
C LYS A 276 -1.31 -39.22 4.90
N LYS A 277 -2.51 -38.94 4.37
CA LYS A 277 -3.20 -39.79 3.38
C LYS A 277 -2.42 -39.92 2.07
N VAL A 278 -1.80 -38.84 1.59
CA VAL A 278 -1.03 -38.81 0.34
C VAL A 278 0.28 -39.58 0.50
N VAL A 279 0.97 -39.33 1.62
CA VAL A 279 2.21 -40.05 1.97
C VAL A 279 1.93 -41.55 2.10
N TYR A 280 0.87 -41.94 2.82
CA TYR A 280 0.50 -43.34 3.03
C TYR A 280 0.26 -44.10 1.72
N GLN A 281 -0.47 -43.50 0.79
CA GLN A 281 -0.73 -44.10 -0.52
C GLN A 281 0.57 -44.36 -1.29
N SER A 282 1.49 -43.39 -1.26
CA SER A 282 2.76 -43.46 -1.96
C SER A 282 3.74 -44.46 -1.32
N VAL A 283 3.73 -44.59 0.02
CA VAL A 283 4.51 -45.63 0.71
C VAL A 283 4.04 -47.02 0.31
N LEU A 284 2.74 -47.24 0.06
CA LEU A 284 2.24 -48.51 -0.45
C LEU A 284 2.65 -48.79 -1.89
N GLU A 285 2.69 -47.76 -2.73
CA GLU A 285 3.12 -47.87 -4.14
C GLU A 285 4.62 -48.16 -4.25
N LEU A 286 5.45 -47.51 -3.44
CA LEU A 286 6.91 -47.69 -3.42
C LEU A 286 7.40 -48.94 -2.70
N LYS A 287 6.52 -49.63 -1.96
CA LYS A 287 6.81 -50.91 -1.28
C LYS A 287 6.64 -52.12 -2.22
N ASN A 288 5.94 -51.95 -3.34
CA ASN A 288 5.77 -52.97 -4.38
C ASN A 288 6.89 -52.86 -5.42
#